data_AF-A0A8J6BNE0-F1
#
_entry.id   AF-A0A8J6BNE0-F1
#
_cell.length_a   1.000
_cell.length_b   1.000
_cell.length_c   1.000
_cell.angle_alpha   90.00
_cell.angle_beta   90.00
_cell.angle_gamma   90.00
#
_symmetry.space_group_name_H-M   'P 1'
#
loop_
_entity.id
_entity.type
_entity.pdbx_description
1 polymer ?
#
loop_
_entity_poly.entity_id
_entity_poly.type
_entity_poly.pdbx_seq_one_letter_code
_entity_poly.pdbx_strand_id
1 'polypeptide(L)'
;QALFIGYGPSLKHGIEVQPFENIEIYNLMCDLLDIEPAPNNGTRGRLNNLLKQPVYEPSLPKEISEPFQCSVIHGARVNGLGCSCNSLTEAGYKRQLTLTPQQESATKKLNLPYGRPLVLQNSSYCILYHNKYVSGFSYNIKMPLWSSYTVGKNELVPASVEKDSCLFVDVRIPQGRSQSCQYYYNHQSLKFGFIFPPSHKKSKDDGYSGLINSNMIPMYPAFQGVWKYFHDVLLPKYAKEKNGINVISGPIFDYDFDGLSDTLEQITQMEQNSDVYIPTHYFIILTSCNNLSETPEQCSSPMEVISFIVPHREDYSESCSEHKELTWIEELFQLHVACVKDIELLTALSFFHNTNFSVSEILQLKTFFPSYL
;
A
#
# COMPACT_ATOMS: atom_id res chain seq x y z
N GLN A 1 -17.80 -0.35 22.46
CA GLN A 1 -18.18 -1.73 22.09
C GLN A 1 -19.63 -1.98 22.49
N ALA A 2 -20.35 -2.86 21.79
CA ALA A 2 -21.73 -3.24 22.05
C ALA A 2 -21.90 -4.77 22.04
N LEU A 3 -23.02 -5.27 22.57
CA LEU A 3 -23.32 -6.70 22.62
C LEU A 3 -24.01 -7.16 21.33
N PHE A 4 -23.58 -8.31 20.79
CA PHE A 4 -24.29 -9.03 19.73
C PHE A 4 -24.48 -10.50 20.15
N ILE A 5 -25.73 -10.98 20.13
CA ILE A 5 -26.07 -12.39 20.35
C ILE A 5 -27.07 -12.81 19.27
N GLY A 6 -26.68 -13.79 18.47
CA GLY A 6 -27.55 -14.41 17.47
C GLY A 6 -28.05 -15.76 17.96
N TYR A 7 -29.36 -16.00 17.92
CA TYR A 7 -29.96 -17.31 18.16
C TYR A 7 -31.08 -17.58 17.16
N GLY A 8 -31.02 -18.73 16.50
CA GLY A 8 -32.05 -19.12 15.54
C GLY A 8 -31.68 -20.38 14.76
N PRO A 9 -32.60 -20.91 13.95
CA PRO A 9 -32.39 -22.14 13.19
C PRO A 9 -31.26 -22.00 12.16
N SER A 10 -31.13 -20.85 11.51
CA SER A 10 -30.12 -20.59 10.46
C SER A 10 -28.72 -20.28 11.00
N LEU A 11 -28.60 -19.94 12.29
CA LEU A 11 -27.34 -19.57 12.93
C LEU A 11 -26.66 -20.79 13.55
N LYS A 12 -25.33 -20.83 13.51
CA LYS A 12 -24.53 -21.83 14.23
C LYS A 12 -24.73 -21.71 15.74
N HIS A 13 -24.57 -22.82 16.47
CA HIS A 13 -24.73 -22.87 17.92
C HIS A 13 -23.38 -23.03 18.61
N GLY A 14 -23.23 -22.40 19.79
CA GLY A 14 -22.05 -22.57 20.64
C GLY A 14 -20.75 -22.03 20.03
N ILE A 15 -20.84 -21.06 19.12
CA ILE A 15 -19.67 -20.41 18.53
C ILE A 15 -19.49 -19.01 19.13
N GLU A 16 -18.23 -18.65 19.34
CA GLU A 16 -17.80 -17.28 19.59
C GLU A 16 -17.15 -16.75 18.31
N VAL A 17 -17.45 -15.52 17.94
CA VAL A 17 -16.89 -14.89 16.73
C VAL A 17 -16.08 -13.66 17.10
N GLN A 18 -15.12 -13.34 16.22
CA GLN A 18 -14.35 -12.11 16.33
C GLN A 18 -15.26 -10.88 16.25
N PRO A 19 -14.83 -9.74 16.84
CA PRO A 19 -15.53 -8.47 16.69
C PRO A 19 -15.78 -8.12 15.21
N PHE A 20 -16.90 -7.46 14.97
CA PHE A 20 -17.29 -6.93 13.67
C PHE A 20 -18.13 -5.67 13.89
N GLU A 21 -18.25 -4.85 12.84
CA GLU A 21 -18.98 -3.59 12.91
C GLU A 21 -20.49 -3.78 12.71
N ASN A 22 -21.31 -2.95 13.34
CA ASN A 22 -22.76 -3.05 13.26
C ASN A 22 -23.32 -2.83 11.85
N ILE A 23 -22.57 -2.18 10.96
CA ILE A 23 -22.93 -1.99 9.54
C ILE A 23 -23.13 -3.33 8.80
N GLU A 24 -22.50 -4.41 9.28
CA GLU A 24 -22.61 -5.75 8.70
C GLU A 24 -23.94 -6.46 9.01
N ILE A 25 -24.69 -5.98 10.01
CA ILE A 25 -25.92 -6.63 10.47
C ILE A 25 -27.03 -6.55 9.42
N TYR A 26 -27.09 -5.49 8.63
CA TYR A 26 -28.11 -5.33 7.58
C TYR A 26 -28.04 -6.44 6.53
N ASN A 27 -26.84 -6.73 6.02
CA ASN A 27 -26.63 -7.83 5.08
C ASN A 27 -26.99 -9.18 5.69
N LEU A 28 -26.57 -9.43 6.94
CA LEU A 28 -26.93 -10.66 7.67
C LEU A 28 -28.45 -10.83 7.81
N MET A 29 -29.18 -9.76 8.13
CA MET A 29 -30.65 -9.83 8.24
C MET A 29 -31.31 -10.11 6.89
N CYS A 30 -30.81 -9.50 5.81
CA CYS A 30 -31.31 -9.77 4.46
C CYS A 30 -31.07 -11.24 4.07
N ASP A 31 -29.88 -11.76 4.36
CA ASP A 31 -29.52 -13.16 4.11
C ASP A 31 -30.38 -14.15 4.96
N LEU A 32 -30.74 -13.78 6.21
CA LEU A 32 -31.63 -14.58 7.06
C LEU A 32 -33.09 -14.59 6.56
N LEU A 33 -33.51 -13.53 5.87
CA LEU A 33 -34.86 -13.37 5.31
C LEU A 33 -34.96 -13.82 3.85
N ASP A 34 -33.85 -14.24 3.24
CA ASP A 34 -33.74 -14.60 1.82
C ASP A 34 -34.20 -13.46 0.89
N ILE A 35 -33.73 -12.24 1.16
CA ILE A 35 -34.02 -11.04 0.34
C ILE A 35 -32.73 -10.36 -0.11
N GLU A 36 -32.81 -9.62 -1.22
CA GLU A 36 -31.69 -8.84 -1.72
C GLU A 36 -31.52 -7.54 -0.90
N PRO A 37 -30.34 -7.27 -0.32
CA PRO A 37 -30.07 -6.02 0.38
C PRO A 37 -30.01 -4.84 -0.59
N ALA A 38 -30.46 -3.67 -0.14
CA ALA A 38 -30.18 -2.40 -0.82
C ALA A 38 -28.68 -2.04 -0.71
N PRO A 39 -28.15 -1.15 -1.59
CA PRO A 39 -26.79 -0.64 -1.47
C PRO A 39 -26.50 -0.09 -0.07
N ASN A 40 -25.42 -0.56 0.55
CA ASN A 40 -25.02 -0.22 1.92
C ASN A 40 -23.50 -0.38 2.09
N ASN A 41 -22.95 0.07 3.23
CA ASN A 41 -21.52 0.02 3.50
C ASN A 41 -21.00 -1.32 4.03
N GLY A 42 -21.90 -2.25 4.41
CA GLY A 42 -21.51 -3.57 4.89
C GLY A 42 -20.92 -4.44 3.79
N THR A 43 -19.97 -5.29 4.16
CA THR A 43 -19.30 -6.22 3.25
C THR A 43 -20.04 -7.57 3.21
N ARG A 44 -21.06 -7.68 2.33
CA ARG A 44 -21.89 -8.89 2.20
C ARG A 44 -21.05 -10.16 2.05
N GLY A 45 -21.30 -11.16 2.90
CA GLY A 45 -20.52 -12.40 2.97
C GLY A 45 -19.46 -12.45 4.08
N ARG A 46 -19.11 -11.31 4.70
CA ARG A 46 -18.21 -11.24 5.88
C ARG A 46 -18.72 -12.09 7.05
N LEU A 47 -20.02 -12.06 7.30
CA LEU A 47 -20.67 -12.77 8.41
C LEU A 47 -21.17 -14.18 8.06
N ASN A 48 -20.76 -14.74 6.91
CA ASN A 48 -21.16 -16.10 6.52
C ASN A 48 -20.71 -17.17 7.52
N ASN A 49 -19.65 -16.91 8.29
CA ASN A 49 -19.21 -17.82 9.35
C ASN A 49 -20.24 -18.00 10.48
N LEU A 50 -21.20 -17.08 10.65
CA LEU A 50 -22.32 -17.18 11.59
C LEU A 50 -23.43 -18.13 11.13
N LEU A 51 -23.57 -18.33 9.81
CA LEU A 51 -24.67 -19.08 9.20
C LEU A 51 -24.31 -20.57 9.06
N LYS A 52 -25.25 -21.46 9.37
CA LYS A 52 -25.10 -22.91 9.10
C LYS A 52 -24.98 -23.19 7.60
N GLN A 53 -25.80 -22.48 6.81
CA GLN A 53 -25.83 -22.54 5.35
C GLN A 53 -25.93 -21.10 4.83
N PRO A 54 -24.81 -20.50 4.38
CA PRO A 54 -24.85 -19.18 3.76
C PRO A 54 -25.68 -19.17 2.47
N VAL A 55 -26.57 -18.18 2.31
CA VAL A 55 -27.38 -18.02 1.10
C VAL A 55 -26.66 -17.23 0.00
N TYR A 56 -25.69 -16.40 0.38
CA TYR A 56 -24.86 -15.62 -0.53
C TYR A 56 -23.42 -16.13 -0.52
N GLU A 57 -22.93 -16.52 -1.69
CA GLU A 57 -21.52 -16.86 -1.91
C GLU A 57 -20.77 -15.65 -2.47
N PRO A 58 -19.90 -14.99 -1.67
CA PRO A 58 -19.16 -13.82 -2.15
C PRO A 58 -18.12 -14.20 -3.19
N SER A 59 -17.85 -13.29 -4.11
CA SER A 59 -16.72 -13.36 -5.04
C SER A 59 -15.85 -12.11 -4.92
N LEU A 60 -14.55 -12.27 -5.18
CA LEU A 60 -13.64 -11.13 -5.24
C LEU A 60 -13.92 -10.30 -6.51
N PRO A 61 -13.74 -8.97 -6.46
CA PRO A 61 -14.00 -8.11 -7.60
C PRO A 61 -13.04 -8.42 -8.75
N LYS A 62 -13.54 -8.33 -9.97
CA LYS A 62 -12.71 -8.47 -11.18
C LYS A 62 -11.98 -7.16 -11.45
N GLU A 63 -10.76 -7.28 -11.92
CA GLU A 63 -9.98 -6.13 -12.37
C GLU A 63 -10.65 -5.42 -13.54
N ILE A 64 -10.66 -4.09 -13.51
CA ILE A 64 -11.21 -3.25 -14.59
C ILE A 64 -10.11 -2.83 -15.56
N SER A 65 -8.93 -2.51 -15.04
CA SER A 65 -7.78 -2.12 -15.86
C SER A 65 -6.67 -3.16 -15.73
N GLU A 66 -6.37 -3.88 -16.81
CA GLU A 66 -5.20 -4.78 -16.81
C GLU A 66 -3.90 -3.98 -16.98
N PRO A 67 -2.80 -4.37 -16.31
CA PRO A 67 -1.53 -3.68 -16.43
C PRO A 67 -0.89 -3.98 -17.79
N PHE A 68 -0.36 -2.94 -18.45
CA PHE A 68 0.50 -3.14 -19.62
C PHE A 68 1.96 -3.43 -19.23
N GLN A 69 2.77 -3.83 -20.21
CA GLN A 69 4.20 -4.10 -20.00
C GLN A 69 5.04 -2.83 -20.08
N CYS A 70 5.79 -2.53 -19.01
CA CYS A 70 6.81 -1.48 -19.00
C CYS A 70 8.19 -2.07 -19.29
N SER A 71 8.65 -1.89 -20.53
CA SER A 71 9.96 -2.36 -20.99
C SER A 71 10.97 -1.21 -21.05
N VAL A 72 12.25 -1.54 -20.92
CA VAL A 72 13.33 -0.54 -21.04
C VAL A 72 13.28 0.11 -22.42
N ILE A 73 13.16 1.44 -22.45
CA ILE A 73 13.11 2.22 -23.68
C ILE A 73 14.55 2.52 -24.10
N HIS A 74 15.01 1.82 -25.13
CA HIS A 74 16.33 2.06 -25.72
C HIS A 74 16.39 3.47 -26.34
N GLY A 75 17.34 4.30 -25.88
CA GLY A 75 17.48 5.69 -26.35
C GLY A 75 16.64 6.72 -25.59
N ALA A 76 16.04 6.37 -24.45
CA ALA A 76 15.36 7.33 -23.57
C ALA A 76 16.29 8.51 -23.23
N ARG A 77 15.80 9.74 -23.43
CA ARG A 77 16.55 10.95 -23.06
C ARG A 77 16.46 11.15 -21.54
N VAL A 78 17.57 10.91 -20.85
CA VAL A 78 17.69 11.00 -19.39
C VAL A 78 17.79 12.46 -18.90
N ASN A 79 18.25 13.38 -19.75
CA ASN A 79 18.67 14.72 -19.33
C ASN A 79 17.52 15.71 -19.05
N GLY A 80 16.27 15.37 -19.37
CA GLY A 80 15.15 16.33 -19.35
C GLY A 80 14.40 16.46 -18.01
N LEU A 81 14.73 15.66 -17.00
CA LEU A 81 14.00 15.62 -15.71
C LEU A 81 14.80 16.17 -14.52
N GLY A 82 16.05 16.61 -14.73
CA GLY A 82 16.90 17.20 -13.69
C GLY A 82 17.40 16.22 -12.61
N CYS A 83 17.24 14.91 -12.81
CA CYS A 83 17.70 13.90 -11.86
C CYS A 83 19.21 13.64 -12.06
N SER A 84 19.97 13.55 -10.96
CA SER A 84 21.43 13.35 -11.01
C SER A 84 21.88 12.32 -9.98
N CYS A 85 22.81 11.46 -10.38
CA CYS A 85 23.59 10.66 -9.45
C CYS A 85 24.98 10.36 -10.03
N ASN A 86 26.03 10.84 -9.36
CA ASN A 86 27.41 10.73 -9.82
C ASN A 86 28.09 9.40 -9.44
N SER A 87 27.45 8.58 -8.60
CA SER A 87 28.10 7.41 -7.98
C SER A 87 27.99 6.10 -8.78
N LEU A 88 27.12 6.03 -9.79
CA LEU A 88 27.01 4.88 -10.71
C LEU A 88 26.97 5.35 -12.15
N THR A 89 27.52 4.52 -13.04
CA THR A 89 27.35 4.70 -14.48
C THR A 89 25.92 4.37 -14.90
N GLU A 90 25.45 5.02 -15.97
CA GLU A 90 24.13 4.77 -16.55
C GLU A 90 23.91 3.28 -16.91
N ALA A 91 24.96 2.61 -17.40
CA ALA A 91 24.92 1.19 -17.70
C ALA A 91 24.77 0.31 -16.43
N GLY A 92 25.34 0.74 -15.31
CA GLY A 92 25.28 0.03 -14.03
C GLY A 92 23.87 -0.02 -13.46
N TYR A 93 23.18 1.13 -13.38
CA TYR A 93 21.81 1.14 -12.85
C TYR A 93 20.80 0.53 -13.83
N LYS A 94 20.95 0.70 -15.15
CA LYS A 94 20.04 0.10 -16.14
C LYS A 94 19.99 -1.42 -16.01
N ARG A 95 21.11 -2.07 -15.72
CA ARG A 95 21.16 -3.51 -15.44
C ARG A 95 20.33 -3.92 -14.23
N GLN A 96 20.14 -3.04 -13.24
CA GLN A 96 19.29 -3.30 -12.07
C GLN A 96 17.78 -3.21 -12.39
N LEU A 97 17.41 -2.54 -13.49
CA LEU A 97 16.02 -2.39 -13.94
C LEU A 97 15.59 -3.49 -14.92
N THR A 98 16.55 -4.22 -15.50
CA THR A 98 16.30 -5.35 -16.41
C THR A 98 16.48 -6.66 -15.67
N LEU A 99 15.37 -7.28 -15.25
CA LEU A 99 15.38 -8.56 -14.56
C LEU A 99 15.28 -9.71 -15.56
N THR A 100 15.93 -10.83 -15.25
CA THR A 100 15.69 -12.10 -15.96
C THR A 100 14.33 -12.69 -15.54
N PRO A 101 13.72 -13.60 -16.33
CA PRO A 101 12.49 -14.28 -15.94
C PRO A 101 12.57 -14.98 -14.57
N GLN A 102 13.75 -15.52 -14.22
CA GLN A 102 13.99 -16.14 -12.91
C GLN A 102 14.00 -15.09 -11.79
N GLN A 103 14.62 -13.93 -12.01
CA GLN A 103 14.62 -12.83 -11.05
C GLN A 103 13.23 -12.22 -10.87
N GLU A 104 12.47 -12.06 -11.95
CA GLU A 104 11.08 -11.63 -11.90
C GLU A 104 10.21 -12.62 -11.11
N SER A 105 10.36 -13.93 -11.36
CA SER A 105 9.65 -14.97 -10.59
C SER A 105 10.03 -14.94 -9.11
N ALA A 106 11.31 -14.78 -8.79
CA ALA A 106 11.80 -14.68 -7.42
C ALA A 106 11.24 -13.45 -6.69
N THR A 107 11.27 -12.27 -7.31
CA THR A 107 10.72 -11.05 -6.68
C THR A 107 9.20 -11.10 -6.57
N LYS A 108 8.47 -11.71 -7.52
CA LYS A 108 7.02 -11.94 -7.40
C LYS A 108 6.71 -12.81 -6.20
N LYS A 109 7.42 -13.93 -6.04
CA LYS A 109 7.22 -14.84 -4.90
C LYS A 109 7.49 -14.15 -3.55
N LEU A 110 8.57 -13.37 -3.49
CA LEU A 110 9.01 -12.69 -2.28
C LEU A 110 8.13 -11.49 -1.91
N ASN A 111 7.87 -10.62 -2.87
CA ASN A 111 7.31 -9.28 -2.65
C ASN A 111 5.83 -9.17 -3.04
N LEU A 112 5.24 -10.20 -3.67
CA LEU A 112 3.80 -10.29 -3.92
C LEU A 112 3.24 -11.64 -3.44
N PRO A 113 3.48 -12.03 -2.16
CA PRO A 113 3.11 -13.35 -1.66
C PRO A 113 1.60 -13.62 -1.73
N TYR A 114 0.78 -12.57 -1.73
CA TYR A 114 -0.68 -12.63 -1.77
C TYR A 114 -1.28 -12.16 -3.11
N GLY A 115 -0.42 -12.07 -4.14
CA GLY A 115 -0.77 -11.50 -5.44
C GLY A 115 -0.62 -9.98 -5.46
N ARG A 116 -0.66 -9.42 -6.67
CA ARG A 116 -0.66 -7.96 -6.85
C ARG A 116 -2.02 -7.36 -6.51
N PRO A 117 -2.07 -6.11 -6.03
CA PRO A 117 -3.31 -5.34 -6.02
C PRO A 117 -3.92 -5.26 -7.42
N LEU A 118 -5.23 -5.47 -7.51
CA LEU A 118 -6.00 -5.28 -8.74
C LEU A 118 -6.57 -3.87 -8.80
N VAL A 119 -6.66 -3.27 -9.99
CA VAL A 119 -7.19 -1.91 -10.16
C VAL A 119 -8.67 -1.95 -10.58
N LEU A 120 -9.54 -1.42 -9.72
CA LEU A 120 -11.00 -1.42 -9.88
C LEU A 120 -11.55 -0.12 -10.49
N GLN A 121 -10.70 0.64 -11.17
CA GLN A 121 -11.06 1.86 -11.87
C GLN A 121 -10.32 1.96 -13.22
N ASN A 122 -10.78 2.85 -14.09
CA ASN A 122 -10.10 3.11 -15.37
C ASN A 122 -8.73 3.76 -15.12
N SER A 123 -7.66 3.06 -15.48
CA SER A 123 -6.29 3.50 -15.23
C SER A 123 -5.33 2.96 -16.27
N SER A 124 -4.39 3.80 -16.69
CA SER A 124 -3.26 3.39 -17.52
C SER A 124 -2.05 3.17 -16.62
N TYR A 125 -1.81 1.93 -16.20
CA TYR A 125 -0.67 1.59 -15.33
C TYR A 125 0.07 0.32 -15.78
N CYS A 126 1.31 0.18 -15.32
CA CYS A 126 2.16 -0.98 -15.57
C CYS A 126 2.81 -1.51 -14.31
N ILE A 127 3.31 -2.75 -14.36
CA ILE A 127 4.08 -3.33 -13.26
C ILE A 127 5.57 -3.09 -13.47
N LEU A 128 6.24 -2.54 -12.45
CA LEU A 128 7.68 -2.37 -12.39
C LEU A 128 8.29 -3.37 -11.42
N TYR A 129 9.01 -4.35 -11.97
CA TYR A 129 9.72 -5.34 -11.18
C TYR A 129 11.11 -4.84 -10.79
N HIS A 130 11.45 -5.04 -9.52
CA HIS A 130 12.79 -4.84 -8.97
C HIS A 130 13.15 -6.03 -8.09
N ASN A 131 14.43 -6.21 -7.79
CA ASN A 131 14.84 -7.32 -6.92
C ASN A 131 14.28 -7.24 -5.49
N LYS A 132 13.91 -6.04 -5.01
CA LYS A 132 13.51 -5.79 -3.62
C LYS A 132 12.04 -5.42 -3.42
N TYR A 133 11.39 -4.97 -4.49
CA TYR A 133 10.01 -4.53 -4.44
C TYR A 133 9.38 -4.62 -5.83
N VAL A 134 8.06 -4.60 -5.87
CA VAL A 134 7.28 -4.53 -7.11
C VAL A 134 6.29 -3.39 -6.96
N SER A 135 6.14 -2.54 -7.97
CA SER A 135 5.18 -1.43 -7.92
C SER A 135 4.27 -1.40 -9.13
N GLY A 136 3.06 -0.88 -8.95
CA GLY A 136 2.12 -0.55 -10.03
C GLY A 136 2.20 0.93 -10.36
N PHE A 137 2.85 1.30 -11.47
CA PHE A 137 3.10 2.70 -11.83
C PHE A 137 2.04 3.25 -12.79
N SER A 138 1.38 4.35 -12.41
CA SER A 138 0.33 4.98 -13.23
C SER A 138 0.88 6.09 -14.11
N TYR A 139 0.57 6.03 -15.41
CA TYR A 139 0.88 7.08 -16.39
C TYR A 139 -0.03 8.31 -16.25
N ASN A 140 -1.16 8.17 -15.56
CA ASN A 140 -2.12 9.26 -15.35
C ASN A 140 -1.62 10.21 -14.26
N ILE A 141 -1.24 9.65 -13.10
CA ILE A 141 -0.76 10.43 -11.95
C ILE A 141 0.78 10.53 -11.86
N LYS A 142 1.50 9.91 -12.82
CA LYS A 142 2.97 9.90 -12.92
C LYS A 142 3.67 9.38 -11.65
N MET A 143 3.02 8.50 -10.89
CA MET A 143 3.56 7.89 -9.67
C MET A 143 3.01 6.48 -9.46
N PRO A 144 3.59 5.69 -8.54
CA PRO A 144 3.02 4.40 -8.15
C PRO A 144 1.64 4.55 -7.51
N LEU A 145 0.69 3.73 -7.95
CA LEU A 145 -0.56 3.46 -7.24
C LEU A 145 -0.30 2.67 -5.96
N TRP A 146 0.69 1.77 -6.03
CA TRP A 146 1.12 0.95 -4.90
C TRP A 146 2.56 0.48 -5.10
N SER A 147 3.23 0.18 -4.00
CA SER A 147 4.52 -0.51 -3.95
C SER A 147 4.46 -1.62 -2.91
N SER A 148 4.91 -2.81 -3.28
CA SER A 148 4.89 -4.01 -2.43
C SER A 148 6.29 -4.58 -2.24
N TYR A 149 6.65 -4.86 -0.98
CA TYR A 149 7.96 -5.41 -0.61
C TYR A 149 7.88 -6.18 0.71
N THR A 150 8.84 -7.09 0.93
CA THR A 150 8.87 -7.92 2.14
C THR A 150 10.16 -7.71 2.92
N VAL A 151 10.02 -7.30 4.17
CA VAL A 151 11.10 -7.06 5.13
C VAL A 151 11.28 -8.29 6.01
N GLY A 152 12.50 -8.83 6.07
CA GLY A 152 12.80 -9.99 6.91
C GLY A 152 13.05 -9.64 8.38
N LYS A 153 12.89 -10.61 9.28
CA LYS A 153 13.08 -10.45 10.74
C LYS A 153 14.39 -9.78 11.17
N ASN A 154 15.49 -10.11 10.49
CA ASN A 154 16.85 -9.67 10.84
C ASN A 154 17.42 -8.69 9.80
N GLU A 155 16.57 -8.10 8.96
CA GLU A 155 17.03 -7.15 7.96
C GLU A 155 17.42 -5.84 8.65
N LEU A 156 18.72 -5.60 8.75
CA LEU A 156 19.26 -4.37 9.33
C LEU A 156 18.88 -3.21 8.41
N VAL A 157 18.14 -2.22 8.94
CA VAL A 157 18.07 -0.90 8.33
C VAL A 157 19.36 -0.17 8.73
N PRO A 158 20.36 -0.02 7.85
CA PRO A 158 21.52 0.77 8.18
C PRO A 158 21.10 2.21 8.50
N ALA A 159 21.74 2.79 9.52
CA ALA A 159 21.62 4.20 9.84
C ALA A 159 21.85 5.02 8.58
N SER A 160 20.83 5.80 8.20
CA SER A 160 20.85 6.93 7.26
C SER A 160 21.96 6.85 6.22
N VAL A 161 21.65 6.29 5.06
CA VAL A 161 22.45 6.64 3.88
C VAL A 161 22.00 8.04 3.48
N GLU A 162 22.73 9.06 3.94
CA GLU A 162 22.71 10.38 3.32
C GLU A 162 23.15 10.24 1.85
N LYS A 163 22.19 9.95 0.99
CA LYS A 163 22.31 9.99 -0.47
C LYS A 163 21.09 10.73 -1.05
N ASP A 164 20.60 11.74 -0.34
CA ASP A 164 19.50 12.60 -0.78
C ASP A 164 19.78 13.29 -2.13
N SER A 165 21.04 13.27 -2.59
CA SER A 165 21.47 13.83 -3.86
C SER A 165 21.69 12.80 -4.99
N CYS A 166 21.29 11.54 -4.84
CA CYS A 166 21.45 10.51 -5.87
C CYS A 166 20.10 9.96 -6.33
N LEU A 167 19.69 10.31 -7.55
CA LEU A 167 18.42 9.89 -8.12
C LEU A 167 18.56 9.61 -9.63
N PHE A 168 18.14 8.43 -10.07
CA PHE A 168 18.17 8.03 -11.48
C PHE A 168 16.80 8.20 -12.14
N VAL A 169 16.79 8.41 -13.46
CA VAL A 169 15.56 8.33 -14.25
C VAL A 169 15.26 6.86 -14.57
N ASP A 170 14.02 6.44 -14.34
CA ASP A 170 13.54 5.13 -14.76
C ASP A 170 13.31 5.12 -16.28
N VAL A 171 14.20 4.43 -16.98
CA VAL A 171 14.17 4.34 -18.44
C VAL A 171 13.07 3.42 -18.99
N ARG A 172 12.27 2.78 -18.13
CA ARG A 172 11.07 2.04 -18.53
C ARG A 172 9.86 2.95 -18.69
N ILE A 173 9.93 4.18 -18.18
CA ILE A 173 8.84 5.15 -18.22
C ILE A 173 9.17 6.28 -19.21
N PRO A 174 8.28 6.61 -20.16
CA PRO A 174 8.46 7.76 -21.04
C PRO A 174 8.56 9.07 -20.26
N GLN A 175 9.40 10.01 -20.69
CA GLN A 175 9.63 11.28 -20.00
C GLN A 175 8.33 12.06 -19.70
N GLY A 176 7.38 12.13 -20.65
CA GLY A 176 6.10 12.82 -20.45
C GLY A 176 5.14 12.15 -19.46
N ARG A 177 5.47 10.94 -19.00
CA ARG A 177 4.72 10.16 -18.00
C ARG A 177 5.49 10.01 -16.69
N SER A 178 6.64 10.66 -16.57
CA SER A 178 7.51 10.63 -15.40
C SER A 178 7.46 11.97 -14.66
N GLN A 179 7.65 11.94 -13.35
CA GLN A 179 7.89 13.14 -12.57
C GLN A 179 9.29 13.73 -12.84
N SER A 180 9.40 15.05 -12.68
CA SER A 180 10.64 15.81 -12.80
C SER A 180 11.28 16.01 -11.42
N CYS A 181 12.55 15.64 -11.28
CA CYS A 181 13.33 15.94 -10.08
C CYS A 181 13.52 17.46 -9.90
N GLN A 182 13.66 18.19 -11.01
CA GLN A 182 13.80 19.65 -11.00
C GLN A 182 12.61 20.36 -10.36
N TYR A 183 11.40 19.79 -10.52
CA TYR A 183 10.18 20.33 -9.90
C TYR A 183 10.38 20.50 -8.39
N TYR A 184 10.79 19.44 -7.71
CA TYR A 184 10.98 19.42 -6.25
C TYR A 184 12.19 20.22 -5.77
N TYR A 185 13.25 20.31 -6.58
CA TYR A 185 14.41 21.16 -6.25
C TYR A 185 14.04 22.64 -6.26
N ASN A 186 13.15 23.05 -7.17
CA ASN A 186 12.71 24.44 -7.31
C ASN A 186 11.48 24.78 -6.44
N HIS A 187 10.72 23.77 -6.01
CA HIS A 187 9.50 24.00 -5.24
C HIS A 187 9.82 24.47 -3.81
N GLN A 188 9.13 25.52 -3.37
CA GLN A 188 9.42 26.21 -2.11
C GLN A 188 9.12 25.33 -0.88
N SER A 189 7.94 24.71 -0.82
CA SER A 189 7.47 23.93 0.34
C SER A 189 7.50 22.41 0.09
N LEU A 190 6.86 21.94 -0.98
CA LEU A 190 6.77 20.52 -1.32
C LEU A 190 8.13 19.89 -1.71
N LYS A 191 8.38 18.69 -1.21
CA LYS A 191 9.54 17.84 -1.54
C LYS A 191 9.05 16.49 -2.07
N PHE A 192 9.96 15.58 -2.35
CA PHE A 192 9.62 14.19 -2.69
C PHE A 192 10.10 13.24 -1.60
N GLY A 193 9.35 12.18 -1.38
CA GLY A 193 9.79 10.99 -0.65
C GLY A 193 9.83 9.78 -1.57
N PHE A 194 9.99 8.61 -0.96
CA PHE A 194 10.02 7.33 -1.65
C PHE A 194 8.97 6.39 -1.09
N ILE A 195 8.22 5.74 -1.97
CA ILE A 195 7.20 4.76 -1.57
C ILE A 195 7.85 3.45 -1.09
N PHE A 196 8.86 2.95 -1.81
CA PHE A 196 9.79 1.93 -1.31
C PHE A 196 11.01 2.61 -0.68
N PRO A 197 11.31 2.37 0.60
CA PRO A 197 12.41 3.04 1.31
C PRO A 197 13.81 2.57 0.82
N PRO A 198 14.62 3.46 0.21
CA PRO A 198 15.95 3.09 -0.31
C PRO A 198 16.98 2.74 0.78
N SER A 199 16.69 3.05 2.04
CA SER A 199 17.52 2.72 3.20
C SER A 199 17.59 1.21 3.47
N HIS A 200 16.62 0.42 3.02
CA HIS A 200 16.62 -1.03 3.19
C HIS A 200 17.67 -1.70 2.29
N LYS A 201 18.72 -2.25 2.92
CA LYS A 201 19.78 -3.01 2.22
C LYS A 201 19.83 -4.45 2.74
N LYS A 202 19.83 -5.43 1.84
CA LYS A 202 20.21 -6.82 2.18
C LYS A 202 21.69 -7.11 1.89
N SER A 203 22.33 -6.32 1.02
CA SER A 203 23.72 -6.53 0.57
C SER A 203 24.45 -5.20 0.29
N LYS A 204 25.79 -5.27 0.14
CA LYS A 204 26.62 -4.10 -0.23
C LYS A 204 26.34 -3.58 -1.65
N ASP A 205 25.81 -4.42 -2.54
CA ASP A 205 25.46 -4.06 -3.93
C ASP A 205 24.06 -3.45 -4.05
N ASP A 206 23.25 -3.48 -2.98
CA ASP A 206 21.86 -3.01 -2.97
C ASP A 206 21.73 -1.48 -2.85
N GLY A 207 22.84 -0.75 -2.67
CA GLY A 207 22.88 0.63 -2.19
C GLY A 207 22.29 1.72 -3.10
N TYR A 208 21.57 1.34 -4.17
CA TYR A 208 20.86 2.21 -5.10
C TYR A 208 19.42 1.74 -5.42
N SER A 209 18.98 0.63 -4.81
CA SER A 209 17.62 0.13 -4.99
C SER A 209 16.61 1.17 -4.52
N GLY A 210 15.64 1.52 -5.36
CA GLY A 210 14.62 2.52 -5.03
C GLY A 210 15.03 3.98 -5.27
N LEU A 211 16.29 4.29 -5.61
CA LEU A 211 16.74 5.65 -5.97
C LEU A 211 16.39 5.99 -7.44
N ILE A 212 15.13 5.81 -7.82
CA ILE A 212 14.63 6.06 -9.17
C ILE A 212 13.39 6.96 -9.13
N ASN A 213 13.19 7.78 -10.15
CA ASN A 213 12.08 8.72 -10.17
C ASN A 213 10.68 8.06 -10.26
N SER A 214 10.58 6.83 -10.75
CA SER A 214 9.34 6.06 -10.71
C SER A 214 8.95 5.57 -9.30
N ASN A 215 9.83 5.72 -8.32
CA ASN A 215 9.59 5.44 -6.90
C ASN A 215 9.32 6.73 -6.07
N MET A 216 9.32 7.90 -6.72
CA MET A 216 9.09 9.18 -6.06
C MET A 216 7.61 9.46 -5.85
N ILE A 217 7.31 10.08 -4.72
CA ILE A 217 5.98 10.56 -4.35
C ILE A 217 6.09 11.95 -3.71
N PRO A 218 5.17 12.89 -3.98
CA PRO A 218 5.21 14.23 -3.40
C PRO A 218 4.92 14.20 -1.91
N MET A 219 5.80 14.78 -1.10
CA MET A 219 5.68 14.80 0.35
C MET A 219 5.97 16.18 0.92
N TYR A 220 5.12 16.64 1.83
CA TYR A 220 5.41 17.79 2.68
C TYR A 220 6.58 17.48 3.62
N PRO A 221 7.46 18.46 3.91
CA PRO A 221 8.61 18.24 4.79
C PRO A 221 8.26 17.71 6.17
N ALA A 222 7.15 18.16 6.76
CA ALA A 222 6.66 17.62 8.03
C ALA A 222 6.30 16.13 7.89
N PHE A 223 5.50 15.79 6.88
CA PHE A 223 5.14 14.39 6.63
C PHE A 223 6.36 13.48 6.33
N GLN A 224 7.43 13.99 5.72
CA GLN A 224 8.67 13.21 5.55
C GLN A 224 9.24 12.72 6.89
N GLY A 225 9.09 13.49 7.96
CA GLY A 225 9.48 13.07 9.32
C GLY A 225 8.67 11.87 9.82
N VAL A 226 7.34 11.92 9.64
CA VAL A 226 6.41 10.82 9.96
C VAL A 226 6.75 9.57 9.16
N TRP A 227 6.88 9.73 7.83
CA TRP A 227 7.19 8.65 6.91
C TRP A 227 8.54 8.00 7.22
N LYS A 228 9.57 8.82 7.50
CA LYS A 228 10.91 8.35 7.85
C LYS A 228 10.90 7.57 9.16
N TYR A 229 10.24 8.07 10.20
CA TYR A 229 10.17 7.38 11.48
C TYR A 229 9.47 6.02 11.35
N PHE A 230 8.38 5.94 10.58
CA PHE A 230 7.72 4.67 10.31
C PHE A 230 8.69 3.66 9.69
N HIS A 231 9.38 4.03 8.61
CA HIS A 231 10.24 3.09 7.87
C HIS A 231 11.53 2.75 8.62
N ASP A 232 12.13 3.71 9.34
CA ASP A 232 13.41 3.51 10.02
C ASP A 232 13.25 2.91 11.43
N VAL A 233 12.09 3.06 12.08
CA VAL A 233 11.87 2.66 13.48
C VAL A 233 10.75 1.63 13.62
N LEU A 234 9.53 1.94 13.17
CA LEU A 234 8.36 1.09 13.40
C LEU A 234 8.36 -0.18 12.54
N LEU A 235 8.66 -0.05 11.26
CA LEU A 235 8.67 -1.17 10.33
C LEU A 235 9.69 -2.26 10.73
N PRO A 236 10.94 -1.95 11.14
CA PRO A 236 11.86 -2.93 11.67
C PRO A 236 11.37 -3.60 12.95
N LYS A 237 10.70 -2.85 13.84
CA LYS A 237 10.08 -3.40 15.06
C LYS A 237 9.02 -4.45 14.69
N TYR A 238 8.08 -4.10 13.81
CA TYR A 238 7.05 -5.03 13.33
C TYR A 238 7.64 -6.25 12.63
N ALA A 239 8.61 -6.06 11.73
CA ALA A 239 9.27 -7.17 11.04
C ALA A 239 9.96 -8.14 12.02
N LYS A 240 10.58 -7.62 13.08
CA LYS A 240 11.23 -8.44 14.12
C LYS A 240 10.21 -9.24 14.93
N GLU A 241 9.11 -8.61 15.32
CA GLU A 241 8.05 -9.21 16.13
C GLU A 241 7.26 -10.27 15.36
N LYS A 242 7.04 -10.07 14.06
CA LYS A 242 6.19 -10.92 13.21
C LYS A 242 6.94 -11.95 12.35
N ASN A 243 8.24 -12.14 12.58
CA ASN A 243 9.09 -13.02 11.77
C ASN A 243 9.12 -12.65 10.26
N GLY A 244 9.17 -11.35 10.00
CA GLY A 244 9.07 -10.76 8.67
C GLY A 244 7.66 -10.26 8.37
N ILE A 245 7.59 -9.24 7.54
CA ILE A 245 6.34 -8.55 7.23
C ILE A 245 6.33 -8.13 5.76
N ASN A 246 5.22 -8.38 5.08
CA ASN A 246 4.95 -7.81 3.76
C ASN A 246 4.33 -6.42 3.96
N VAL A 247 4.75 -5.47 3.13
CA VAL A 247 4.30 -4.09 3.14
C VAL A 247 3.74 -3.75 1.78
N ILE A 248 2.54 -3.19 1.74
CA ILE A 248 2.00 -2.51 0.56
C ILE A 248 1.66 -1.08 0.95
N SER A 249 2.25 -0.10 0.29
CA SER A 249 1.96 1.33 0.51
C SER A 249 1.57 2.01 -0.78
N GLY A 250 0.95 3.19 -0.70
CA GLY A 250 0.53 3.99 -1.86
C GLY A 250 -0.17 5.30 -1.50
N PRO A 251 -0.32 6.21 -2.48
CA PRO A 251 -1.05 7.46 -2.31
C PRO A 251 -2.57 7.23 -2.29
N ILE A 252 -3.27 8.12 -1.60
CA ILE A 252 -4.74 8.26 -1.62
C ILE A 252 -5.08 9.67 -2.08
N PHE A 253 -6.08 9.77 -2.95
CA PHE A 253 -6.70 11.03 -3.35
C PHE A 253 -8.17 10.95 -2.96
N ASP A 254 -8.55 11.82 -2.02
CA ASP A 254 -9.89 11.95 -1.46
C ASP A 254 -10.03 13.42 -1.01
N TYR A 255 -10.22 14.30 -2.00
CA TYR A 255 -10.29 15.74 -1.82
C TYR A 255 -11.67 16.23 -1.42
N ASP A 256 -12.73 15.45 -1.69
CA ASP A 256 -14.10 15.75 -1.27
C ASP A 256 -14.49 15.05 0.05
N PHE A 257 -13.60 14.22 0.60
CA PHE A 257 -13.70 13.59 1.92
C PHE A 257 -14.90 12.64 2.02
N ASP A 258 -15.26 12.00 0.90
CA ASP A 258 -16.40 11.08 0.83
C ASP A 258 -16.03 9.62 1.14
N GLY A 259 -14.73 9.35 1.33
CA GLY A 259 -14.20 8.02 1.63
C GLY A 259 -14.01 7.13 0.41
N LEU A 260 -14.09 7.68 -0.80
CA LEU A 260 -13.88 6.99 -2.07
C LEU A 260 -12.68 7.58 -2.81
N SER A 261 -12.10 6.79 -3.71
CA SER A 261 -11.03 7.28 -4.58
C SER A 261 -11.56 8.36 -5.52
N ASP A 262 -10.89 9.51 -5.53
CA ASP A 262 -11.12 10.55 -6.53
C ASP A 262 -10.80 10.05 -7.95
N THR A 263 -11.60 10.50 -8.91
CA THR A 263 -11.29 10.38 -10.33
C THR A 263 -10.17 11.33 -10.74
N LEU A 264 -9.49 11.04 -11.86
CA LEU A 264 -8.47 11.94 -12.41
C LEU A 264 -9.02 13.36 -12.67
N GLU A 265 -10.30 13.48 -13.03
CA GLU A 265 -10.97 14.76 -13.25
C GLU A 265 -11.11 15.56 -11.95
N GLN A 266 -11.56 14.93 -10.86
CA GLN A 266 -11.61 15.54 -9.53
C GLN A 266 -10.22 15.99 -9.07
N ILE A 267 -9.21 15.13 -9.17
CA ILE A 267 -7.83 15.46 -8.77
C ILE A 267 -7.30 16.66 -9.57
N THR A 268 -7.51 16.68 -10.89
CA THR A 268 -7.00 17.75 -11.76
C THR A 268 -7.67 19.10 -11.47
N GLN A 269 -8.96 19.09 -11.11
CA GLN A 269 -9.69 20.29 -10.74
C GLN A 269 -9.16 20.92 -9.45
N MET A 270 -8.81 20.10 -8.46
CA MET A 270 -8.31 20.57 -7.17
C MET A 270 -6.87 21.12 -7.26
N GLU A 271 -6.03 20.49 -8.07
CA GLU A 271 -4.60 20.81 -8.20
C GLU A 271 -4.26 21.86 -9.28
N GLN A 272 -5.28 22.54 -9.86
CA GLN A 272 -5.12 23.66 -10.81
C GLN A 272 -4.12 23.41 -11.97
N ASN A 273 -4.10 22.20 -12.55
CA ASN A 273 -3.15 21.78 -13.59
C ASN A 273 -1.67 21.81 -13.16
N SER A 274 -1.36 21.43 -11.93
CA SER A 274 0.02 21.19 -11.51
C SER A 274 0.63 19.99 -12.27
N ASP A 275 1.96 20.01 -12.45
CA ASP A 275 2.68 18.90 -13.08
C ASP A 275 2.73 17.62 -12.21
N VAL A 276 2.36 17.76 -10.92
CA VAL A 276 2.49 16.78 -9.85
C VAL A 276 1.25 16.84 -8.94
N TYR A 277 0.46 15.77 -8.92
CA TYR A 277 -0.72 15.68 -8.05
C TYR A 277 -0.32 15.32 -6.61
N ILE A 278 -0.81 16.09 -5.64
CA ILE A 278 -0.50 15.88 -4.22
C ILE A 278 -1.54 14.92 -3.60
N PRO A 279 -1.16 13.79 -2.99
CA PRO A 279 -2.09 12.91 -2.27
C PRO A 279 -2.63 13.59 -1.01
N THR A 280 -3.89 13.30 -0.65
CA THR A 280 -4.47 13.75 0.62
C THR A 280 -4.02 12.87 1.78
N HIS A 281 -3.78 11.57 1.52
CA HIS A 281 -3.28 10.60 2.49
C HIS A 281 -2.28 9.63 1.83
N TYR A 282 -1.59 8.85 2.66
CA TYR A 282 -0.85 7.67 2.24
C TYR A 282 -1.32 6.46 3.02
N PHE A 283 -1.53 5.34 2.34
CA PHE A 283 -1.86 4.09 3.00
C PHE A 283 -0.62 3.23 3.23
N ILE A 284 -0.68 2.40 4.27
CA ILE A 284 0.27 1.32 4.51
C ILE A 284 -0.52 0.10 4.99
N ILE A 285 -0.33 -1.05 4.33
CA ILE A 285 -0.85 -2.35 4.73
C ILE A 285 0.35 -3.21 5.11
N LEU A 286 0.37 -3.65 6.36
CA LEU A 286 1.30 -4.61 6.89
C LEU A 286 0.62 -5.97 6.97
N THR A 287 1.24 -7.00 6.40
CA THR A 287 0.70 -8.36 6.41
C THR A 287 1.75 -9.37 6.87
N SER A 288 1.36 -10.19 7.84
CA SER A 288 2.17 -11.27 8.39
C SER A 288 1.33 -12.53 8.62
N CYS A 289 1.96 -13.58 9.13
CA CYS A 289 1.28 -14.81 9.52
C CYS A 289 0.96 -14.79 11.01
N ASN A 290 -0.21 -15.33 11.41
CA ASN A 290 -0.51 -15.52 12.83
C ASN A 290 0.50 -16.47 13.49
N ASN A 291 0.99 -17.48 12.76
CA ASN A 291 2.05 -18.36 13.24
C ASN A 291 3.42 -17.69 13.07
N LEU A 292 4.03 -17.25 14.18
CA LEU A 292 5.35 -16.60 14.20
C LEU A 292 6.52 -17.49 13.72
N SER A 293 6.28 -18.78 13.48
CA SER A 293 7.28 -19.67 12.87
C SER A 293 7.29 -19.59 11.34
N GLU A 294 6.24 -19.03 10.75
CA GLU A 294 6.08 -18.85 9.31
C GLU A 294 6.56 -17.45 8.88
N THR A 295 6.88 -17.32 7.59
CA THR A 295 7.21 -16.02 6.97
C THR A 295 6.08 -15.63 6.01
N PRO A 296 5.93 -14.34 5.65
CA PRO A 296 4.85 -13.89 4.76
C PRO A 296 4.75 -14.66 3.42
N GLU A 297 5.88 -15.13 2.89
CA GLU A 297 5.96 -15.91 1.64
C GLU A 297 5.45 -17.35 1.76
N GLN A 298 5.38 -17.89 2.98
CA GLN A 298 5.09 -19.30 3.28
C GLN A 298 3.94 -19.42 4.29
N CYS A 299 3.02 -18.46 4.26
CA CYS A 299 1.89 -18.38 5.17
C CYS A 299 0.90 -19.52 4.91
N SER A 300 0.86 -20.49 5.82
CA SER A 300 -0.14 -21.57 5.82
C SER A 300 -1.21 -21.33 6.89
N SER A 301 -0.85 -20.62 7.94
CA SER A 301 -1.75 -20.11 8.97
C SER A 301 -2.52 -18.88 8.51
N PRO A 302 -3.67 -18.55 9.15
CA PRO A 302 -4.40 -17.31 8.87
C PRO A 302 -3.49 -16.08 8.91
N MET A 303 -3.71 -15.16 7.97
CA MET A 303 -2.97 -13.90 7.91
C MET A 303 -3.40 -12.96 9.03
N GLU A 304 -2.46 -12.13 9.46
CA GLU A 304 -2.71 -10.98 10.33
C GLU A 304 -2.41 -9.71 9.53
N VAL A 305 -3.30 -8.72 9.62
CA VAL A 305 -3.15 -7.46 8.92
C VAL A 305 -3.28 -6.29 9.88
N ILE A 306 -2.38 -5.33 9.72
CA ILE A 306 -2.45 -4.01 10.33
C ILE A 306 -2.37 -3.01 9.19
N SER A 307 -3.28 -2.04 9.16
CA SER A 307 -3.33 -1.05 8.10
C SER A 307 -3.55 0.35 8.63
N PHE A 308 -3.02 1.32 7.89
CA PHE A 308 -3.01 2.73 8.25
C PHE A 308 -3.41 3.58 7.05
N ILE A 309 -4.14 4.67 7.32
CA ILE A 309 -4.41 5.75 6.37
C ILE A 309 -3.89 7.04 7.00
N VAL A 310 -2.67 7.43 6.66
CA VAL A 310 -1.97 8.52 7.34
C VAL A 310 -2.21 9.83 6.58
N PRO A 311 -2.72 10.90 7.24
CA PRO A 311 -3.00 12.16 6.58
C PRO A 311 -1.72 12.88 6.14
N HIS A 312 -1.70 13.31 4.89
CA HIS A 312 -0.56 13.97 4.28
C HIS A 312 -0.63 15.50 4.51
N ARG A 313 -0.12 15.95 5.66
CA ARG A 313 -0.24 17.35 6.12
C ARG A 313 1.08 18.12 6.11
N GLU A 314 0.96 19.45 6.04
CA GLU A 314 2.10 20.39 6.02
C GLU A 314 2.75 20.59 7.40
N ASP A 315 2.04 20.26 8.48
CA ASP A 315 2.46 20.48 9.87
C ASP A 315 2.09 19.30 10.79
N TYR A 316 2.46 19.41 12.06
CA TYR A 316 2.17 18.43 13.12
C TYR A 316 1.06 18.89 14.07
N SER A 317 0.16 19.77 13.62
CA SER A 317 -0.86 20.38 14.49
C SER A 317 -1.80 19.35 15.12
N GLU A 318 -2.09 18.24 14.45
CA GLU A 318 -2.89 17.13 15.00
C GLU A 318 -2.25 16.50 16.24
N SER A 319 -0.94 16.34 16.22
CA SER A 319 -0.20 15.71 17.32
C SER A 319 0.19 16.69 18.43
N CYS A 320 -0.23 17.96 18.33
CA CYS A 320 0.14 19.04 19.25
C CYS A 320 1.66 19.11 19.53
N SER A 321 2.48 18.71 18.55
CA SER A 321 3.91 18.49 18.81
C SER A 321 4.72 19.76 18.58
N GLU A 322 5.11 20.41 19.67
CA GLU A 322 6.18 21.42 19.69
C GLU A 322 7.55 20.80 20.04
N HIS A 323 7.64 19.47 20.16
CA HIS A 323 8.78 18.77 20.78
C HIS A 323 9.69 18.05 19.78
N LYS A 324 10.98 17.91 20.15
CA LYS A 324 12.01 17.23 19.33
C LYS A 324 11.91 15.69 19.34
N GLU A 325 11.19 15.11 20.30
CA GLU A 325 11.06 13.66 20.42
C GLU A 325 9.96 13.15 19.47
N LEU A 326 10.28 12.14 18.68
CA LEU A 326 9.42 11.61 17.61
C LEU A 326 8.45 10.49 18.08
N THR A 327 8.32 10.28 19.40
CA THR A 327 7.52 9.19 19.99
C THR A 327 6.02 9.34 19.75
N TRP A 328 5.52 10.58 19.61
CA TRP A 328 4.12 10.87 19.27
C TRP A 328 3.69 10.29 17.91
N ILE A 329 4.65 9.92 17.04
CA ILE A 329 4.33 9.30 15.75
C ILE A 329 3.67 7.94 15.96
N GLU A 330 4.02 7.19 17.00
CA GLU A 330 3.33 5.93 17.33
C GLU A 330 1.85 6.16 17.63
N GLU A 331 1.53 7.21 18.39
CA GLU A 331 0.16 7.61 18.72
C GLU A 331 -0.59 8.09 17.46
N LEU A 332 0.08 8.82 16.55
CA LEU A 332 -0.50 9.21 15.26
C LEU A 332 -0.88 7.98 14.43
N PHE A 333 0.02 7.00 14.30
CA PHE A 333 -0.28 5.77 13.55
C PHE A 333 -1.39 4.95 14.22
N GLN A 334 -1.41 4.88 15.55
CA GLN A 334 -2.50 4.23 16.28
C GLN A 334 -3.85 4.90 16.07
N LEU A 335 -3.88 6.24 16.01
CA LEU A 335 -5.10 7.01 15.74
C LEU A 335 -5.63 6.78 14.31
N HIS A 336 -4.71 6.60 13.36
CA HIS A 336 -4.99 6.45 11.92
C HIS A 336 -4.99 4.99 11.44
N VAL A 337 -5.24 4.05 12.36
CA VAL A 337 -5.53 2.67 11.99
C VAL A 337 -6.84 2.61 11.22
N ALA A 338 -6.84 1.87 10.13
CA ALA A 338 -8.01 1.64 9.29
C ALA A 338 -8.10 0.18 8.88
N CYS A 339 -9.28 -0.28 8.44
CA CYS A 339 -9.37 -1.61 7.86
C CYS A 339 -8.88 -1.58 6.39
N VAL A 340 -8.51 -2.74 5.84
CA VAL A 340 -8.10 -2.82 4.42
C VAL A 340 -9.25 -2.43 3.51
N LYS A 341 -10.50 -2.66 3.92
CA LYS A 341 -11.67 -2.28 3.15
C LYS A 341 -11.76 -0.75 2.96
N ASP A 342 -11.39 0.05 3.95
CA ASP A 342 -11.32 1.51 3.82
C ASP A 342 -10.28 1.91 2.77
N ILE A 343 -9.11 1.26 2.78
CA ILE A 343 -8.06 1.48 1.78
C ILE A 343 -8.55 1.07 0.39
N GLU A 344 -9.26 -0.06 0.25
CA GLU A 344 -9.84 -0.48 -1.04
C GLU A 344 -10.81 0.57 -1.61
N LEU A 345 -11.62 1.21 -0.75
CA LEU A 345 -12.55 2.27 -1.15
C LEU A 345 -11.79 3.53 -1.60
N LEU A 346 -10.83 3.99 -0.79
CA LEU A 346 -10.04 5.21 -1.02
C LEU A 346 -9.03 5.14 -2.17
N THR A 347 -8.70 3.93 -2.63
CA THR A 347 -7.70 3.74 -3.71
C THR A 347 -8.27 3.09 -4.97
N ALA A 348 -9.51 2.58 -4.89
CA ALA A 348 -10.09 1.67 -5.87
C ALA A 348 -9.13 0.51 -6.24
N LEU A 349 -8.34 0.05 -5.27
CA LEU A 349 -7.55 -1.16 -5.38
C LEU A 349 -8.28 -2.33 -4.72
N SER A 350 -7.91 -3.54 -5.08
CA SER A 350 -8.31 -4.71 -4.32
C SER A 350 -7.18 -5.69 -4.04
N PHE A 351 -7.10 -6.14 -2.79
CA PHE A 351 -5.98 -6.90 -2.25
C PHE A 351 -6.31 -8.39 -2.03
N PHE A 352 -5.27 -9.20 -1.84
CA PHE A 352 -5.35 -10.62 -1.46
C PHE A 352 -6.06 -11.55 -2.46
N HIS A 353 -5.84 -11.32 -3.77
CA HIS A 353 -6.44 -12.12 -4.85
C HIS A 353 -5.74 -13.45 -5.14
N ASN A 354 -4.55 -13.67 -4.59
CA ASN A 354 -3.82 -14.93 -4.75
C ASN A 354 -3.48 -15.51 -3.38
N THR A 355 -4.48 -16.12 -2.74
CA THR A 355 -4.34 -16.79 -1.45
C THR A 355 -5.12 -18.11 -1.45
N ASN A 356 -4.82 -18.97 -0.47
CA ASN A 356 -5.54 -20.24 -0.30
C ASN A 356 -6.78 -20.12 0.60
N PHE A 357 -7.12 -18.91 1.07
CA PHE A 357 -8.27 -18.67 1.94
C PHE A 357 -9.56 -18.54 1.13
N SER A 358 -10.69 -18.90 1.74
CA SER A 358 -12.00 -18.65 1.14
C SER A 358 -12.28 -17.15 1.02
N VAL A 359 -13.15 -16.77 0.09
CA VAL A 359 -13.50 -15.34 -0.09
C VAL A 359 -14.07 -14.74 1.20
N SER A 360 -14.90 -15.49 1.95
CA SER A 360 -15.44 -15.01 3.23
C SER A 360 -14.35 -14.75 4.28
N GLU A 361 -13.33 -15.61 4.36
CA GLU A 361 -12.16 -15.41 5.23
C GLU A 361 -11.29 -14.22 4.80
N ILE A 362 -11.29 -13.88 3.51
CA ILE A 362 -10.65 -12.65 3.01
C ILE A 362 -11.50 -11.42 3.35
N LEU A 363 -12.83 -11.48 3.28
CA LEU A 363 -13.72 -10.36 3.62
C LEU A 363 -13.70 -10.04 5.12
N GLN A 364 -13.86 -11.04 5.99
CA GLN A 364 -12.75 -11.47 6.84
C GLN A 364 -11.65 -10.47 7.20
N LEU A 365 -10.45 -10.88 6.86
CA LEU A 365 -9.25 -10.10 7.00
C LEU A 365 -9.40 -8.61 6.61
N LYS A 366 -10.16 -8.30 5.54
CA LYS A 366 -10.29 -6.93 5.03
C LYS A 366 -11.07 -5.96 5.91
N THR A 367 -12.07 -6.46 6.64
CA THR A 367 -12.93 -5.68 7.54
C THR A 367 -12.50 -5.79 9.00
N PHE A 368 -11.39 -6.49 9.26
CA PHE A 368 -10.83 -6.55 10.59
C PHE A 368 -10.27 -5.17 10.98
N PHE A 369 -10.64 -4.72 12.18
CA PHE A 369 -10.12 -3.49 12.77
C PHE A 369 -9.23 -3.85 13.98
N PRO A 370 -7.91 -3.55 13.94
CA PRO A 370 -7.03 -3.75 15.09
C PRO A 370 -7.47 -2.87 16.25
N SER A 371 -7.96 -3.46 17.34
CA SER A 371 -8.46 -2.69 18.49
C SER A 371 -7.34 -2.08 19.37
N TYR A 372 -6.12 -2.61 19.28
CA TYR A 372 -4.92 -2.12 19.96
C TYR A 372 -3.67 -2.55 19.16
N LEU A 373 -2.70 -1.65 18.98
CA LEU A 373 -1.41 -1.91 18.32
C LEU A 373 -0.23 -1.77 19.28
#